data_AF-A0A9W7BZG9-F1
#
_entry.id   AF-A0A9W7BZG9-F1
#
_cell.length_a   1.000
_cell.length_b   1.000
_cell.length_c   1.000
_cell.angle_alpha   90.00
_cell.angle_beta   90.00
_cell.angle_gamma   90.00
#
_symmetry.space_group_name_H-M   'P 1'
#
loop_
_entity.id
_entity.type
_entity.pdbx_description
1 polymer ?
#
loop_
_entity_poly.entity_id
_entity_poly.type
_entity_poly.pdbx_seq_one_letter_code
_entity_poly.pdbx_strand_id
1 'polypeptide(L)'
;MVEVVYQKEDGEKYKGREDITKVVVASDVDIIPSNAFRGCKNLVDFDFGGSKVSKIGSRAFYETGITKMKFPDSLKEIGLYAFAYSNLKEVEIKVEMIDEATFSNCHSLEKVILKEGVKSVKFEAFQNSKNITTFLWPDSVKEVGSDVFRGCDKLHELAKSSVQEEVIEHLKDSNLPPLVNLCRLDGKLEEIKRILLENPEAIKVRLKSVLTSSILASNAQS
;
A
#
# COMPACT_ATOMS: atom_id res chain seq x y z
N MET A 1 6.58 5.87 -30.75
CA MET A 1 7.07 5.64 -29.38
C MET A 1 7.77 6.91 -28.97
N VAL A 2 7.24 7.64 -27.97
CA VAL A 2 7.98 8.76 -27.38
C VAL A 2 9.07 8.12 -26.51
N GLU A 3 10.31 8.11 -27.00
CA GLU A 3 11.45 7.80 -26.14
C GLU A 3 11.49 8.88 -25.07
N VAL A 4 11.31 8.48 -23.80
CA VAL A 4 11.61 9.39 -22.70
C VAL A 4 13.13 9.49 -22.67
N VAL A 5 13.67 10.54 -23.28
CA VAL A 5 15.10 10.82 -23.29
C VAL A 5 15.46 11.40 -21.93
N TYR A 6 16.01 10.57 -21.06
CA TYR A 6 16.53 11.00 -19.76
C TYR A 6 17.85 11.74 -19.98
N GLN A 7 17.85 13.07 -19.82
CA GLN A 7 19.07 13.88 -19.74
C GLN A 7 19.28 14.30 -18.28
N LYS A 8 20.53 14.33 -17.85
CA LYS A 8 20.94 14.95 -16.59
C LYS A 8 20.69 16.46 -16.67
N GLU A 9 20.65 17.15 -15.53
CA GLU A 9 20.47 18.61 -15.46
C GLU A 9 21.55 19.39 -16.23
N ASP A 10 22.72 18.78 -16.46
CA ASP A 10 23.84 19.31 -17.25
C ASP A 10 23.76 18.99 -18.76
N GLY A 11 22.68 18.33 -19.22
CA GLY A 11 22.47 17.94 -20.62
C GLY A 11 23.14 16.62 -21.03
N GLU A 12 23.89 15.97 -20.14
CA GLU A 12 24.52 14.68 -20.41
C GLU A 12 23.49 13.53 -20.43
N LYS A 13 23.66 12.58 -21.35
CA LYS A 13 22.83 11.36 -21.38
C LYS A 13 23.30 10.38 -20.30
N TYR A 14 22.37 9.67 -19.67
CA TYR A 14 22.72 8.55 -18.81
C TYR A 14 23.40 7.43 -19.61
N LYS A 15 24.53 6.88 -19.12
CA LYS A 15 25.27 5.81 -19.81
C LYS A 15 24.66 4.43 -19.55
N GLY A 16 23.83 4.31 -18.51
CA GLY A 16 23.07 3.12 -18.16
C GLY A 16 22.11 3.38 -16.99
N ARG A 17 21.29 2.38 -16.64
CA ARG A 17 20.29 2.46 -15.55
C ARG A 17 20.90 2.70 -14.18
N GLU A 18 22.13 2.22 -13.97
CA GLU A 18 22.89 2.38 -12.73
C GLU A 18 23.30 3.83 -12.47
N ASP A 19 23.36 4.68 -13.51
CA ASP A 19 23.75 6.10 -13.37
C ASP A 19 22.55 7.01 -13.06
N ILE A 20 21.32 6.50 -13.16
CA ILE A 20 20.10 7.29 -12.96
C ILE A 20 19.86 7.40 -11.46
N THR A 21 20.15 8.57 -10.90
CA THR A 21 19.97 8.86 -9.46
C THR A 21 18.83 9.84 -9.19
N LYS A 22 18.58 10.74 -10.14
CA LYS A 22 17.56 11.78 -10.06
C LYS A 22 16.79 11.92 -11.39
N VAL A 23 15.49 12.13 -11.31
CA VAL A 23 14.65 12.45 -12.48
C VAL A 23 13.68 13.56 -12.13
N VAL A 24 13.58 14.56 -13.02
CA VAL A 24 12.53 15.57 -13.01
C VAL A 24 11.75 15.43 -14.31
N VAL A 25 10.45 15.16 -14.20
CA VAL A 25 9.56 14.98 -15.36
C VAL A 25 9.20 16.34 -15.94
N ALA A 26 9.33 16.50 -17.26
CA ALA A 26 8.95 17.73 -17.95
C ALA A 26 7.42 17.95 -17.91
N SER A 27 7.00 19.21 -17.92
CA SER A 27 5.60 19.60 -17.68
C SER A 27 4.62 19.10 -18.76
N ASP A 28 5.12 18.79 -19.96
CA ASP A 28 4.37 18.29 -21.11
C ASP A 28 4.24 16.76 -21.17
N VAL A 29 4.78 16.05 -20.18
CA VAL A 29 4.68 14.59 -20.10
C VAL A 29 3.33 14.20 -19.47
N ASP A 30 2.51 13.48 -20.24
CA ASP A 30 1.21 12.96 -19.79
C ASP A 30 1.28 11.52 -19.27
N ILE A 31 2.30 10.75 -19.66
CA ILE A 31 2.42 9.32 -19.39
C ILE A 31 3.86 8.97 -19.06
N ILE A 32 4.07 8.22 -17.97
CA ILE A 32 5.32 7.48 -17.74
C ILE A 32 5.16 6.11 -18.39
N PRO A 33 5.91 5.77 -19.45
CA PRO A 33 5.73 4.51 -20.16
C PRO A 33 6.07 3.28 -19.33
N SER A 34 5.58 2.11 -19.78
CA SER A 34 5.96 0.83 -19.18
C SER A 34 7.47 0.62 -19.22
N ASN A 35 8.02 0.08 -18.13
CA ASN A 35 9.46 -0.15 -17.92
C ASN A 35 10.37 1.10 -17.93
N ALA A 36 9.81 2.32 -17.91
CA ALA A 36 10.55 3.59 -18.01
C ALA A 36 11.84 3.64 -17.16
N PHE A 37 11.74 3.25 -15.89
CA PHE A 37 12.83 3.26 -14.90
C PHE A 37 13.09 1.88 -14.30
N ARG A 38 12.63 0.79 -14.94
CA ARG A 38 12.80 -0.57 -14.42
C ARG A 38 14.26 -0.86 -14.10
N GLY A 39 14.58 -1.27 -12.88
CA GLY A 39 15.93 -1.62 -12.45
C GLY A 39 16.86 -0.43 -12.23
N CYS A 40 16.36 0.81 -12.20
CA CYS A 40 17.16 1.98 -11.82
C CYS A 40 17.31 1.98 -10.28
N LYS A 41 18.16 1.09 -9.76
CA LYS A 41 18.32 0.86 -8.32
C LYS A 41 18.87 2.07 -7.56
N ASN A 42 19.60 2.93 -8.25
CA ASN A 42 20.18 4.15 -7.69
C ASN A 42 19.26 5.37 -7.81
N LEU A 43 18.10 5.25 -8.49
CA LEU A 43 17.12 6.32 -8.61
C LEU A 43 16.41 6.49 -7.28
N VAL A 44 16.82 7.52 -6.52
CA VAL A 44 16.28 7.81 -5.18
C VAL A 44 15.48 9.11 -5.15
N ASP A 45 15.71 10.00 -6.12
CA ASP A 45 15.05 11.31 -6.22
C ASP A 45 14.22 11.39 -7.51
N PHE A 46 12.89 11.40 -7.37
CA PHE A 46 11.97 11.47 -8.50
C PHE A 46 10.93 12.55 -8.26
N ASP A 47 10.90 13.53 -9.14
CA ASP A 47 9.93 14.63 -9.11
C ASP A 47 9.12 14.64 -10.41
N PHE A 48 7.80 14.76 -10.27
CA PHE A 48 6.92 14.98 -11.41
C PHE A 48 7.05 16.39 -12.00
N GLY A 49 7.77 17.33 -11.37
CA GLY A 49 8.10 18.63 -11.95
C GLY A 49 6.88 19.50 -12.26
N GLY A 50 5.75 19.27 -11.59
CA GLY A 50 4.47 19.91 -11.92
C GLY A 50 3.79 19.38 -13.19
N SER A 51 4.29 18.28 -13.78
CA SER A 51 3.65 17.60 -14.90
C SER A 51 2.25 17.10 -14.58
N LYS A 52 1.45 16.93 -15.64
CA LYS A 52 0.07 16.43 -15.56
C LYS A 52 -0.01 14.93 -15.86
N VAL A 53 1.03 14.18 -15.48
CA VAL A 53 1.07 12.73 -15.68
C VAL A 53 -0.24 12.11 -15.19
N SER A 54 -0.92 11.43 -16.10
CA SER A 54 -2.20 10.78 -15.89
C SER A 54 -2.08 9.26 -15.77
N LYS A 55 -0.97 8.70 -16.24
CA LYS A 55 -0.72 7.26 -16.24
C LYS A 55 0.73 6.91 -15.96
N ILE A 56 0.92 5.92 -15.10
CA ILE A 56 2.20 5.23 -14.90
C ILE A 56 2.06 3.81 -15.46
N GLY A 57 2.89 3.47 -16.45
CA GLY A 57 2.86 2.19 -17.13
C GLY A 57 3.35 1.02 -16.28
N SER A 58 3.08 -0.19 -16.77
CA SER A 58 3.47 -1.42 -16.09
C SER A 58 4.98 -1.50 -15.88
N ARG A 59 5.40 -1.92 -14.69
CA ARG A 59 6.82 -2.03 -14.29
C ARG A 59 7.63 -0.73 -14.44
N ALA A 60 6.99 0.44 -14.53
CA ALA A 60 7.70 1.70 -14.74
C ALA A 60 8.79 1.96 -13.70
N PHE A 61 8.54 1.62 -12.43
CA PHE A 61 9.47 1.77 -11.30
C PHE A 61 9.79 0.42 -10.64
N TYR A 62 9.69 -0.68 -11.39
CA TYR A 62 10.03 -2.01 -10.89
C TYR A 62 11.51 -2.05 -10.47
N GLU A 63 11.81 -2.50 -9.26
CA GLU A 63 13.18 -2.65 -8.74
C GLU A 63 13.97 -1.32 -8.76
N THR A 64 13.36 -0.25 -8.23
CA THR A 64 13.97 1.09 -8.14
C THR A 64 14.31 1.47 -6.70
N GLY A 65 15.25 2.41 -6.56
CA GLY A 65 15.71 2.92 -5.26
C GLY A 65 14.79 3.97 -4.63
N ILE A 66 13.68 4.34 -5.26
CA ILE A 66 12.85 5.47 -4.83
C ILE A 66 12.31 5.21 -3.42
N THR A 67 12.46 6.20 -2.55
CA THR A 67 12.06 6.09 -1.13
C THR A 67 10.78 6.86 -0.82
N LYS A 68 10.49 7.87 -1.62
CA LYS A 68 9.32 8.74 -1.53
C LYS A 68 8.81 9.04 -2.93
N MET A 69 7.50 9.20 -3.06
CA MET A 69 6.88 9.68 -4.29
C MET A 69 5.62 10.46 -3.95
N LYS A 70 5.55 11.70 -4.43
CA LYS A 70 4.33 12.49 -4.39
C LYS A 70 3.66 12.40 -5.75
N PHE A 71 2.60 11.61 -5.85
CA PHE A 71 1.85 11.47 -7.09
C PHE A 71 1.13 12.79 -7.44
N PRO A 72 1.04 13.15 -8.74
CA PRO A 72 0.28 14.31 -9.16
C PRO A 72 -1.23 14.05 -9.05
N ASP A 73 -2.03 15.08 -8.77
CA ASP A 73 -3.50 14.97 -8.65
C ASP A 73 -4.18 14.51 -9.95
N SER A 74 -3.49 14.65 -11.09
CA SER A 74 -3.93 14.20 -12.41
C SER A 74 -3.81 12.69 -12.61
N LEU A 75 -3.10 11.96 -11.74
CA LEU A 75 -2.85 10.55 -11.90
C LEU A 75 -4.15 9.73 -11.81
N LYS A 76 -4.43 8.94 -12.85
CA LYS A 76 -5.63 8.11 -12.96
C LYS A 76 -5.34 6.62 -12.93
N GLU A 77 -4.17 6.22 -13.43
CA GLU A 77 -3.84 4.81 -13.62
C GLU A 77 -2.38 4.51 -13.22
N ILE A 78 -2.20 3.41 -12.50
CA ILE A 78 -0.90 2.81 -12.19
C ILE A 78 -0.94 1.36 -12.64
N GLY A 79 -0.06 0.98 -13.56
CA GLY A 79 -0.09 -0.34 -14.16
C GLY A 79 0.48 -1.47 -13.29
N LEU A 80 0.22 -2.68 -13.75
CA LEU A 80 0.79 -3.94 -13.26
C LEU A 80 2.28 -3.86 -12.85
N TYR A 81 2.60 -4.31 -11.63
CA TYR A 81 3.95 -4.31 -11.05
C TYR A 81 4.67 -2.94 -11.07
N ALA A 82 3.98 -1.81 -11.24
CA ALA A 82 4.64 -0.52 -11.48
C ALA A 82 5.67 -0.15 -10.42
N PHE A 83 5.45 -0.50 -9.16
CA PHE A 83 6.32 -0.19 -8.03
C PHE A 83 6.86 -1.43 -7.31
N ALA A 84 6.70 -2.62 -7.89
CA ALA A 84 7.14 -3.84 -7.23
C ALA A 84 8.66 -3.83 -7.01
N TYR A 85 9.12 -4.31 -5.86
CA TYR A 85 10.53 -4.25 -5.43
C TYR A 85 11.11 -2.83 -5.30
N SER A 86 10.27 -1.79 -5.18
CA SER A 86 10.77 -0.44 -4.86
C SER A 86 11.08 -0.28 -3.37
N ASN A 87 11.86 0.75 -3.05
CA ASN A 87 12.21 1.12 -1.67
C ASN A 87 11.25 2.15 -1.05
N LEU A 88 10.05 2.33 -1.61
CA LEU A 88 9.07 3.30 -1.12
C LEU A 88 8.76 3.02 0.36
N LYS A 89 8.78 4.07 1.17
CA LYS A 89 8.45 3.99 2.61
C LYS A 89 7.00 4.33 2.91
N GLU A 90 6.48 5.32 2.20
CA GLU A 90 5.10 5.77 2.32
C GLU A 90 4.50 6.00 0.94
N VAL A 91 3.22 5.65 0.78
CA VAL A 91 2.46 5.97 -0.43
C VAL A 91 1.08 6.51 -0.07
N GLU A 92 0.70 7.61 -0.74
CA GLU A 92 -0.65 8.18 -0.70
C GLU A 92 -1.20 8.17 -2.12
N ILE A 93 -2.28 7.43 -2.37
CA ILE A 93 -2.72 7.08 -3.73
C ILE A 93 -4.19 7.41 -3.93
N LYS A 94 -4.49 8.08 -5.05
CA LYS A 94 -5.84 8.49 -5.46
C LYS A 94 -6.11 8.08 -6.92
N VAL A 95 -6.15 6.78 -7.19
CA VAL A 95 -6.52 6.21 -8.50
C VAL A 95 -7.75 5.32 -8.36
N GLU A 96 -8.42 4.98 -9.46
CA GLU A 96 -9.62 4.13 -9.39
C GLU A 96 -9.30 2.66 -8.99
N MET A 97 -8.13 2.17 -9.38
CA MET A 97 -7.71 0.78 -9.20
C MET A 97 -6.23 0.69 -8.83
N ILE A 98 -5.93 -0.07 -7.79
CA ILE A 98 -4.58 -0.58 -7.54
C ILE A 98 -4.48 -1.92 -8.27
N ASP A 99 -3.71 -1.94 -9.34
CA ASP A 99 -3.58 -3.09 -10.25
C ASP A 99 -2.81 -4.26 -9.59
N GLU A 100 -2.73 -5.38 -10.31
CA GLU A 100 -2.08 -6.58 -9.81
C GLU A 100 -0.60 -6.30 -9.46
N ALA A 101 -0.23 -6.75 -8.26
CA ALA A 101 1.11 -6.69 -7.71
C ALA A 101 1.78 -5.30 -7.77
N THR A 102 1.02 -4.19 -7.84
CA THR A 102 1.58 -2.83 -8.02
C THR A 102 2.67 -2.50 -7.00
N PHE A 103 2.47 -2.84 -5.73
CA PHE A 103 3.41 -2.63 -4.61
C PHE A 103 3.86 -3.96 -3.99
N SER A 104 3.96 -5.02 -4.78
CA SER A 104 4.47 -6.31 -4.31
C SER A 104 5.96 -6.24 -3.98
N ASN A 105 6.38 -6.92 -2.92
CA ASN A 105 7.76 -6.98 -2.41
C ASN A 105 8.38 -5.60 -2.11
N CYS A 106 7.57 -4.60 -1.76
CA CYS A 106 8.06 -3.30 -1.28
C CYS A 106 8.46 -3.43 0.19
N HIS A 107 9.61 -4.04 0.45
CA HIS A 107 10.04 -4.38 1.82
C HIS A 107 10.25 -3.15 2.72
N SER A 108 10.44 -1.96 2.16
CA SER A 108 10.59 -0.73 2.95
C SER A 108 9.26 -0.01 3.20
N LEU A 109 8.15 -0.49 2.62
CA LEU A 109 6.85 0.19 2.69
C LEU A 109 6.23 -0.02 4.06
N GLU A 110 6.11 1.08 4.81
CA GLU A 110 5.60 1.12 6.18
C GLU A 110 4.17 1.66 6.23
N LYS A 111 3.85 2.61 5.34
CA LYS A 111 2.56 3.31 5.35
C LYS A 111 1.92 3.40 3.98
N VAL A 112 0.65 3.01 3.92
CA VAL A 112 -0.18 3.08 2.72
C VAL A 112 -1.46 3.84 3.06
N ILE A 113 -1.76 4.86 2.27
CA ILE A 113 -3.02 5.61 2.35
C ILE A 113 -3.68 5.56 0.98
N LEU A 114 -4.74 4.77 0.84
CA LEU A 114 -5.64 4.84 -0.29
C LEU A 114 -6.67 5.95 -0.02
N LYS A 115 -6.87 6.84 -0.99
CA LYS A 115 -7.82 7.96 -0.89
C LYS A 115 -9.15 7.63 -1.54
N GLU A 116 -10.17 8.39 -1.15
CA GLU A 116 -11.52 8.31 -1.73
C GLU A 116 -11.46 8.32 -3.27
N GLY A 117 -12.21 7.40 -3.87
CA GLY A 117 -12.20 7.15 -5.31
C GLY A 117 -11.51 5.86 -5.71
N VAL A 118 -10.66 5.28 -4.85
CA VAL A 118 -10.14 3.92 -5.04
C VAL A 118 -11.29 2.93 -4.88
N LYS A 119 -11.60 2.19 -5.95
CA LYS A 119 -12.72 1.23 -6.00
C LYS A 119 -12.26 -0.22 -5.86
N SER A 120 -11.06 -0.53 -6.34
CA SER A 120 -10.57 -1.91 -6.34
C SER A 120 -9.07 -2.01 -6.06
N VAL A 121 -8.70 -3.08 -5.34
CA VAL A 121 -7.32 -3.47 -5.06
C VAL A 121 -7.15 -4.90 -5.56
N LYS A 122 -6.36 -5.11 -6.62
CA LYS A 122 -6.30 -6.38 -7.35
C LYS A 122 -5.29 -7.37 -6.75
N PHE A 123 -5.22 -8.56 -7.36
CA PHE A 123 -4.42 -9.70 -6.91
C PHE A 123 -3.00 -9.29 -6.49
N GLU A 124 -2.57 -9.74 -5.30
CA GLU A 124 -1.20 -9.55 -4.79
C GLU A 124 -0.68 -8.10 -4.72
N ALA A 125 -1.56 -7.09 -4.76
CA ALA A 125 -1.17 -5.67 -4.85
C ALA A 125 -0.12 -5.22 -3.82
N PHE A 126 -0.11 -5.79 -2.61
CA PHE A 126 0.87 -5.52 -1.55
C PHE A 126 1.58 -6.79 -1.06
N GLN A 127 1.55 -7.89 -1.82
CA GLN A 127 2.15 -9.17 -1.43
C GLN A 127 3.60 -8.99 -1.00
N ASN A 128 4.01 -9.63 0.10
CA ASN A 128 5.35 -9.60 0.68
C ASN A 128 5.88 -8.20 1.04
N SER A 129 5.03 -7.18 1.16
CA SER A 129 5.41 -5.89 1.73
C SER A 129 5.40 -5.96 3.25
N LYS A 130 6.40 -6.67 3.77
CA LYS A 130 6.49 -7.16 5.16
C LYS A 130 6.41 -6.07 6.24
N ASN A 131 6.79 -4.84 5.91
CA ASN A 131 6.95 -3.77 6.89
C ASN A 131 5.74 -2.84 7.02
N ILE A 132 4.62 -3.09 6.33
CA ILE A 132 3.43 -2.24 6.43
C ILE A 132 2.90 -2.32 7.87
N THR A 133 2.94 -1.18 8.56
CA THR A 133 2.37 -1.00 9.91
C THR A 133 1.14 -0.10 9.90
N THR A 134 0.93 0.67 8.82
CA THR A 134 -0.24 1.53 8.66
C THR A 134 -0.83 1.34 7.28
N PHE A 135 -2.08 0.91 7.22
CA PHE A 135 -2.82 0.77 5.98
C PHE A 135 -4.20 1.41 6.14
N LEU A 136 -4.43 2.51 5.42
CA LEU A 136 -5.70 3.21 5.39
C LEU A 136 -6.35 3.02 4.02
N TRP A 137 -7.63 2.67 4.01
CA TRP A 137 -8.42 2.61 2.78
C TRP A 137 -9.78 3.31 2.92
N PRO A 138 -10.33 3.84 1.81
CA PRO A 138 -11.62 4.53 1.84
C PRO A 138 -12.79 3.55 1.78
N ASP A 139 -13.99 4.03 2.12
CA ASP A 139 -15.24 3.27 1.98
C ASP A 139 -15.59 2.99 0.51
N SER A 140 -14.97 3.71 -0.43
CA SER A 140 -15.12 3.47 -1.86
C SER A 140 -14.54 2.12 -2.32
N VAL A 141 -13.65 1.47 -1.56
CA VAL A 141 -13.11 0.15 -1.95
C VAL A 141 -14.21 -0.91 -1.87
N LYS A 142 -14.62 -1.43 -3.04
CA LYS A 142 -15.67 -2.45 -3.17
C LYS A 142 -15.13 -3.82 -3.57
N GLU A 143 -13.97 -3.88 -4.21
CA GLU A 143 -13.37 -5.11 -4.68
C GLU A 143 -11.95 -5.27 -4.13
N VAL A 144 -11.68 -6.41 -3.50
CA VAL A 144 -10.35 -6.78 -3.03
C VAL A 144 -10.00 -8.15 -3.60
N GLY A 145 -8.90 -8.22 -4.34
CA GLY A 145 -8.41 -9.44 -4.96
C GLY A 145 -7.81 -10.41 -3.94
N SER A 146 -7.52 -11.62 -4.41
CA SER A 146 -6.84 -12.63 -3.59
C SER A 146 -5.41 -12.20 -3.24
N ASP A 147 -4.92 -12.67 -2.09
CA ASP A 147 -3.52 -12.54 -1.67
C ASP A 147 -2.94 -11.11 -1.62
N VAL A 148 -3.81 -10.09 -1.56
CA VAL A 148 -3.41 -8.67 -1.53
C VAL A 148 -2.38 -8.38 -0.45
N PHE A 149 -2.52 -9.00 0.73
CA PHE A 149 -1.63 -8.84 1.88
C PHE A 149 -0.82 -10.11 2.21
N ARG A 150 -0.76 -11.09 1.31
CA ARG A 150 -0.01 -12.32 1.56
C ARG A 150 1.45 -11.98 1.87
N GLY A 151 1.97 -12.40 3.02
CA GLY A 151 3.33 -12.08 3.46
C GLY A 151 3.53 -10.66 4.00
N CYS A 152 2.47 -9.91 4.31
CA CYS A 152 2.56 -8.65 5.05
C CYS A 152 2.68 -8.91 6.57
N ASP A 153 3.85 -9.41 6.98
CA ASP A 153 4.06 -9.97 8.32
C ASP A 153 3.70 -9.00 9.46
N LYS A 154 4.17 -7.74 9.41
CA LYS A 154 3.84 -6.74 10.45
C LYS A 154 2.36 -6.38 10.47
N LEU A 155 1.74 -6.25 9.30
CA LEU A 155 0.30 -5.97 9.21
C LEU A 155 -0.52 -7.11 9.84
N HIS A 156 -0.11 -8.37 9.60
CA HIS A 156 -0.75 -9.53 10.23
C HIS A 156 -0.52 -9.58 11.74
N GLU A 157 0.67 -9.21 12.24
CA GLU A 157 0.96 -9.13 13.67
C GLU A 157 0.10 -8.07 14.38
N LEU A 158 -0.01 -6.88 13.78
CA LEU A 158 -0.87 -5.81 14.28
C LEU A 158 -2.34 -6.23 14.27
N ALA A 159 -2.81 -6.85 13.19
CA ALA A 159 -4.17 -7.37 13.13
C ALA A 159 -4.43 -8.40 14.26
N LYS A 160 -3.48 -9.28 14.57
CA LYS A 160 -3.60 -10.27 15.66
C LYS A 160 -3.64 -9.65 17.05
N SER A 161 -2.87 -8.59 17.31
CA SER A 161 -2.86 -7.93 18.62
C SER A 161 -4.14 -7.14 18.85
N SER A 162 -4.63 -6.40 17.85
CA SER A 162 -5.89 -5.66 17.97
C SER A 162 -7.12 -6.58 18.18
N VAL A 163 -7.10 -7.80 17.62
CA VAL A 163 -8.14 -8.82 17.90
C VAL A 163 -8.27 -9.11 19.40
N GLN A 164 -7.14 -9.23 20.09
CA GLN A 164 -7.12 -9.64 21.49
C GLN A 164 -7.68 -8.55 22.39
N GLU A 165 -7.38 -7.28 22.09
CA GLU A 165 -7.85 -6.12 22.88
C GLU A 165 -9.38 -5.93 22.76
N GLU A 166 -9.95 -5.97 21.54
CA GLU A 166 -11.41 -5.82 21.33
C GLU A 166 -12.23 -6.94 21.98
N VAL A 167 -11.72 -8.18 21.95
CA VAL A 167 -12.37 -9.33 22.61
C VAL A 167 -12.34 -9.16 24.13
N ILE A 168 -11.25 -8.66 24.70
CA ILE A 168 -11.13 -8.40 26.14
C ILE A 168 -12.08 -7.27 26.56
N GLU A 169 -12.27 -6.23 25.75
CA GLU A 169 -13.16 -5.10 26.07
C GLU A 169 -14.64 -5.49 26.01
N HIS A 170 -15.07 -6.21 24.97
CA HIS A 170 -16.45 -6.73 24.90
C HIS A 170 -16.80 -7.72 26.02
N LEU A 171 -15.81 -8.45 26.54
CA LEU A 171 -15.98 -9.34 27.70
C LEU A 171 -16.07 -8.58 29.03
N LYS A 172 -15.58 -7.34 29.13
CA LYS A 172 -15.65 -6.51 30.35
C LYS A 172 -16.98 -5.78 30.52
N ASP A 173 -17.64 -5.39 29.42
CA ASP A 173 -18.95 -4.72 29.45
C ASP A 173 -20.15 -5.67 29.68
N SER A 174 -19.90 -6.97 29.62
CA SER A 174 -20.94 -7.98 29.78
C SER A 174 -21.09 -8.38 31.25
N ASN A 175 -22.12 -7.85 31.93
CA ASN A 175 -22.51 -8.22 33.30
C ASN A 175 -23.06 -9.67 33.37
N LEU A 176 -22.26 -10.68 33.01
CA LEU A 176 -22.67 -12.07 32.81
C LEU A 176 -22.53 -12.93 34.09
N PRO A 177 -23.56 -13.71 34.48
CA PRO A 177 -23.45 -14.75 35.51
C PRO A 177 -22.54 -15.91 35.05
N PRO A 178 -22.16 -16.84 35.95
CA PRO A 178 -21.11 -17.83 35.70
C PRO A 178 -21.57 -18.91 34.70
N LEU A 179 -21.49 -18.60 33.41
CA LEU A 179 -21.64 -19.57 32.31
C LEU A 179 -20.26 -20.08 31.89
N VAL A 180 -19.67 -20.79 32.85
CA VAL A 180 -18.54 -21.73 32.75
C VAL A 180 -18.95 -22.95 31.89
N ASN A 181 -19.52 -22.75 30.70
CA ASN A 181 -19.82 -23.87 29.79
C ASN A 181 -19.54 -23.57 28.32
N LEU A 182 -18.57 -22.68 28.05
CA LEU A 182 -18.00 -22.46 26.72
C LEU A 182 -16.92 -23.50 26.33
N CYS A 183 -16.81 -24.62 27.06
CA CYS A 183 -15.98 -25.79 26.71
C CYS A 183 -16.41 -26.51 25.40
N ARG A 184 -17.24 -25.90 24.54
CA ARG A 184 -17.62 -26.43 23.21
C ARG A 184 -17.14 -25.59 22.03
N LEU A 185 -16.34 -24.54 22.25
CA LEU A 185 -15.77 -23.69 21.19
C LEU A 185 -14.28 -23.96 20.88
N ASP A 186 -13.67 -25.00 21.46
CA ASP A 186 -12.27 -25.38 21.25
C ASP A 186 -11.90 -25.80 19.82
N GLY A 187 -12.86 -25.79 18.88
CA GLY A 187 -12.59 -26.02 17.45
C GLY A 187 -12.80 -24.80 16.54
N LYS A 188 -13.51 -23.76 16.98
CA LYS A 188 -13.95 -22.65 16.10
C LYS A 188 -13.29 -21.31 16.38
N LEU A 189 -12.64 -21.13 17.53
CA LEU A 189 -11.88 -19.91 17.79
C LEU A 189 -10.70 -19.78 16.82
N GLU A 190 -10.00 -20.88 16.53
CA GLU A 190 -8.95 -20.91 15.51
C GLU A 190 -9.50 -20.73 14.09
N GLU A 191 -10.71 -21.21 13.82
CA GLU A 191 -11.35 -21.03 12.51
C GLU A 191 -11.86 -19.61 12.30
N ILE A 192 -12.35 -18.95 13.36
CA ILE A 192 -12.70 -17.52 13.35
C ILE A 192 -11.42 -16.67 13.24
N LYS A 193 -10.34 -16.99 13.97
CA LYS A 193 -9.03 -16.36 13.80
C LYS A 193 -8.53 -16.52 12.36
N ARG A 194 -8.61 -17.73 11.80
CA ARG A 194 -8.23 -18.06 10.43
C ARG A 194 -9.04 -17.27 9.41
N ILE A 195 -10.37 -17.24 9.53
CA ILE A 195 -11.26 -16.43 8.66
C ILE A 195 -10.92 -14.95 8.78
N LEU A 196 -10.56 -14.45 9.96
CA LEU A 196 -10.21 -13.05 10.16
C LEU A 196 -8.79 -12.70 9.67
N LEU A 197 -7.90 -13.69 9.56
CA LEU A 197 -6.52 -13.60 9.03
C LEU A 197 -6.43 -13.86 7.51
N GLU A 198 -7.31 -14.69 6.96
CA GLU A 198 -7.31 -15.13 5.56
C GLU A 198 -8.30 -14.35 4.68
N ASN A 199 -9.13 -13.45 5.25
CA ASN A 199 -10.18 -12.75 4.52
C ASN A 199 -9.97 -11.23 4.50
N PRO A 200 -9.80 -10.61 3.32
CA PRO A 200 -9.66 -9.16 3.19
C PRO A 200 -10.87 -8.37 3.74
N GLU A 201 -12.07 -8.95 3.76
CA GLU A 201 -13.26 -8.31 4.33
C GLU A 201 -13.25 -8.27 5.87
N ALA A 202 -12.51 -9.18 6.53
CA ALA A 202 -12.31 -9.12 7.97
C ALA A 202 -11.37 -7.98 8.39
N ILE A 203 -10.38 -7.67 7.54
CA ILE A 203 -9.50 -6.51 7.69
C ILE A 203 -10.30 -5.19 7.56
N LYS A 204 -11.39 -5.19 6.78
CA LYS A 204 -12.28 -4.03 6.51
C LYS A 204 -13.02 -3.52 7.73
N VAL A 205 -13.46 -4.42 8.60
CA VAL A 205 -14.07 -4.06 9.88
C VAL A 205 -13.01 -3.66 10.91
N ARG A 206 -11.83 -4.27 10.86
CA ARG A 206 -10.82 -4.19 11.93
C ARG A 206 -9.85 -3.01 11.84
N LEU A 207 -9.55 -2.52 10.64
CA LEU A 207 -8.73 -1.30 10.49
C LEU A 207 -9.54 -0.03 10.75
N LYS A 208 -10.86 -0.04 10.51
CA LYS A 208 -11.71 1.12 10.74
C LYS A 208 -11.91 1.42 12.24
N SER A 209 -11.98 0.39 13.09
CA SER A 209 -12.08 0.54 14.55
C SER A 209 -10.76 0.95 15.20
N VAL A 210 -9.63 0.31 14.84
CA VAL A 210 -8.34 0.56 15.51
C VAL A 210 -7.76 1.95 15.18
N LEU A 211 -7.98 2.44 13.96
CA LEU A 211 -7.40 3.72 13.50
C LEU A 211 -8.25 4.94 13.85
N THR A 212 -9.56 4.80 14.05
CA THR A 212 -10.39 5.90 14.59
C THR A 212 -10.06 6.16 16.05
N SER A 213 -9.80 5.11 16.85
CA SER A 213 -9.40 5.22 18.26
C SER A 213 -8.04 5.89 18.45
N SER A 214 -7.06 5.56 17.60
CA SER A 214 -5.70 6.11 17.69
C SER A 214 -5.57 7.53 17.11
N ILE A 215 -6.40 7.91 16.14
CA ILE A 215 -6.50 9.31 15.65
C ILE A 215 -7.23 10.20 16.67
N LEU A 216 -8.27 9.70 17.34
CA LEU A 216 -8.92 10.45 18.43
C LEU A 216 -8.02 10.61 19.66
N ALA A 217 -7.17 9.62 19.97
CA ALA A 217 -6.22 9.71 21.08
C ALA A 217 -5.08 10.71 20.82
N SER A 218 -4.64 10.88 19.57
CA SER A 218 -3.56 11.81 19.20
C SER A 218 -4.02 13.26 19.04
N ASN A 219 -5.27 13.49 18.62
CA ASN A 219 -5.85 14.85 18.53
C ASN A 219 -6.40 15.39 19.86
N ALA A 220 -6.44 14.59 20.92
CA ALA A 220 -6.80 15.03 22.28
C ALA A 220 -5.59 15.51 23.11
N GLN A 221 -4.37 15.47 22.55
CA GLN A 221 -3.13 15.90 23.20
C GLN A 221 -2.43 17.09 22.50
N SER A 222 -3.16 17.86 21.69
CA SER A 222 -2.68 19.13 21.11
C SER A 222 -3.59 20.29 21.45
#